data_AF-A0A3S8ZNS7-F1
#
_entry.id   AF-A0A3S8ZNS7-F1
#
_cell.length_a   1.000
_cell.length_b   1.000
_cell.length_c   1.000
_cell.angle_alpha   90.00
_cell.angle_beta   90.00
_cell.angle_gamma   90.00
#
_symmetry.space_group_name_H-M   'P 1'
#
loop_
_entity.id
_entity.type
_entity.pdbx_description
1 polymer ?
#
loop_
_entity_poly.entity_id
_entity_poly.type
_entity_poly.pdbx_seq_one_letter_code
_entity_poly.pdbx_strand_id
1 'polypeptide(L)'
;MCETGGRSLPPGFETFIQNIATNRVPDSTVEVTLKEGESRPLTAGEIALAKLVFKDSINYALVKIHRGGLFGQPTKTGIAMTPNGEIYMPNTENGYKPDFSTERERDKVWLIHELTHVWQYQLGYDVKFYAMDIKLRGGYDGAAPAYHYDLEGEDTGKVIEQFNMEQQGQLIAHYFDAVYLEGTKRKGHADSLKRLPKLRFTLSSFLENPKNPALLPTTTGKIHWQ
;
A
#
# COMPACT_ATOMS: atom_id res chain seq x y z
N MET A 1 51.78 21.87 4.52
CA MET A 1 50.62 22.55 3.92
C MET A 1 49.73 21.46 3.35
N CYS A 2 48.57 21.25 3.98
CA CYS A 2 47.53 20.34 3.51
C CYS A 2 46.72 21.01 2.40
N GLU A 3 46.20 20.22 1.46
CA GLU A 3 44.82 20.34 0.97
C GLU A 3 44.49 19.19 0.00
N THR A 4 43.57 18.32 0.41
CA THR A 4 42.75 17.51 -0.50
C THR A 4 41.30 17.74 -0.09
N GLY A 5 40.56 18.47 -0.93
CA GLY A 5 39.16 18.82 -0.72
C GLY A 5 38.24 17.60 -0.79
N GLY A 6 37.51 17.35 0.30
CA GLY A 6 36.37 16.43 0.33
C GLY A 6 35.09 17.17 -0.03
N ARG A 7 34.32 16.62 -0.98
CA ARG A 7 32.96 17.07 -1.30
C ARG A 7 32.02 16.90 -0.10
N SER A 8 31.19 17.91 0.14
CA SER A 8 30.16 17.94 1.18
C SER A 8 29.07 16.89 0.96
N LEU A 9 28.77 16.11 2.00
CA LEU A 9 27.55 15.30 2.11
C LEU A 9 26.31 16.21 2.27
N PRO A 10 25.13 15.82 1.76
CA PRO A 10 23.89 16.56 2.00
C PRO A 10 23.48 16.48 3.48
N PRO A 11 22.61 17.41 3.95
CA PRO A 11 22.31 17.57 5.37
C PRO A 11 21.68 16.30 5.95
N GLY A 12 22.31 15.78 7.00
CA GLY A 12 21.74 14.73 7.82
C GLY A 12 20.45 15.23 8.48
N PHE A 13 19.43 14.36 8.46
CA PHE A 13 18.16 14.58 9.13
C PHE A 13 18.40 14.58 10.66
N GLU A 14 18.39 15.75 11.30
CA GLU A 14 18.36 15.85 12.76
C GLU A 14 16.94 15.57 13.24
N THR A 15 16.70 14.34 13.70
CA THR A 15 15.59 14.09 14.60
C THR A 15 15.92 14.76 15.94
N PHE A 16 15.11 15.73 16.36
CA PHE A 16 15.17 16.27 17.72
C PHE A 16 14.67 15.21 18.70
N ILE A 17 15.56 14.29 19.08
CA ILE A 17 15.35 13.39 20.21
C ILE A 17 15.93 14.08 21.45
N GLN A 18 15.09 14.85 22.14
CA GLN A 18 15.43 15.35 23.47
C GLN A 18 15.09 14.29 24.53
N ASN A 19 16.02 14.12 25.49
CA ASN A 19 15.88 13.30 26.72
C ASN A 19 16.02 11.77 26.59
N ILE A 20 16.89 11.24 25.72
CA ILE A 20 17.36 9.85 25.89
C ILE A 20 18.65 9.84 26.71
N ALA A 21 18.54 9.51 27.99
CA ALA A 21 19.67 9.05 28.79
C ALA A 21 19.88 7.55 28.51
N THR A 22 21.02 7.16 27.95
CA THR A 22 21.34 5.74 27.74
C THR A 22 22.04 5.18 28.97
N ASN A 23 21.29 4.45 29.79
CA ASN A 23 21.91 3.43 30.64
C ASN A 23 22.07 2.19 29.76
N ARG A 24 23.28 1.60 29.70
CA ARG A 24 23.53 0.34 28.97
C ARG A 24 22.73 -0.80 29.62
N VAL A 25 21.46 -0.88 29.29
CA VAL A 25 20.60 -2.02 29.54
C VAL A 25 20.31 -2.62 28.16
N PRO A 26 20.68 -3.89 27.90
CA PRO A 26 20.20 -4.58 26.72
C PRO A 26 18.66 -4.56 26.76
N ASP A 27 18.02 -4.17 25.65
CA ASP A 27 16.55 -4.17 25.48
C ASP A 27 15.76 -2.95 26.02
N SER A 28 16.32 -1.74 25.90
CA SER A 28 15.52 -0.52 26.06
C SER A 28 14.95 -0.08 24.71
N THR A 29 13.77 -0.58 24.35
CA THR A 29 12.96 -0.01 23.27
C THR A 29 12.09 1.12 23.83
N VAL A 30 12.15 2.31 23.20
CA VAL A 30 11.22 3.41 23.49
C VAL A 30 10.26 3.46 22.30
N GLU A 31 8.97 3.23 22.55
CA GLU A 31 7.94 3.45 21.54
C GLU A 31 7.76 4.96 21.30
N VAL A 32 8.42 5.46 20.24
CA VAL A 32 8.17 6.81 19.75
C VAL A 32 6.95 6.76 18.84
N THR A 33 5.82 7.24 19.36
CA THR A 33 4.60 7.40 18.58
C THR A 33 4.75 8.65 17.70
N LEU A 34 4.70 8.49 16.37
CA LEU A 34 4.69 9.63 15.44
C LEU A 34 3.54 10.58 15.74
N LYS A 35 3.80 11.89 15.65
CA LYS A 35 2.72 12.89 15.74
C LYS A 35 1.90 12.90 14.45
N GLU A 36 0.69 13.46 14.53
CA GLU A 36 -0.13 13.66 13.33
C GLU A 36 0.58 14.58 12.33
N GLY A 37 0.56 14.21 11.05
CA GLY A 37 1.25 14.91 9.97
C GLY A 37 2.72 14.53 9.82
N GLU A 38 3.27 13.69 10.71
CA GLU A 38 4.60 13.11 10.53
C GLU A 38 4.54 11.84 9.66
N SER A 39 5.70 11.46 9.13
CA SER A 39 5.87 10.27 8.30
C SER A 39 7.09 9.46 8.70
N ARG A 40 7.09 8.20 8.31
CA ARG A 40 8.23 7.28 8.46
C ARG A 40 8.47 6.50 7.16
N PRO A 41 9.69 5.98 6.94
CA PRO A 41 9.89 4.93 5.95
C PRO A 41 9.12 3.65 6.33
N LEU A 42 9.03 2.72 5.37
CA LEU A 42 8.59 1.35 5.65
C LEU A 42 9.54 0.68 6.64
N THR A 43 9.00 -0.13 7.54
CA THR A 43 9.80 -0.98 8.43
C THR A 43 10.41 -2.16 7.67
N ALA A 44 11.41 -2.82 8.25
CA ALA A 44 11.99 -4.01 7.64
C ALA A 44 10.96 -5.14 7.43
N GLY A 45 10.02 -5.31 8.37
CA GLY A 45 8.96 -6.29 8.26
C GLY A 45 7.93 -5.94 7.17
N GLU A 46 7.57 -4.66 7.03
CA GLU A 46 6.69 -4.20 5.95
C GLU A 46 7.32 -4.37 4.58
N ILE A 47 8.61 -4.07 4.44
CA ILE A 47 9.37 -4.33 3.21
C ILE A 47 9.40 -5.83 2.92
N ALA A 48 9.61 -6.68 3.93
CA ALA A 48 9.61 -8.12 3.75
C ALA A 48 8.26 -8.64 3.25
N LEU A 49 7.14 -8.17 3.82
CA LEU A 49 5.79 -8.49 3.33
C LEU A 49 5.58 -8.02 1.89
N ALA A 50 5.95 -6.77 1.59
CA ALA A 50 5.79 -6.20 0.26
C ALA A 50 6.58 -6.97 -0.82
N LYS A 51 7.79 -7.43 -0.49
CA LYS A 51 8.65 -8.21 -1.39
C LYS A 51 8.07 -9.57 -1.78
N LEU A 52 7.17 -10.15 -0.97
CA LEU A 52 6.46 -11.39 -1.33
C LEU A 52 5.59 -11.24 -2.58
N VAL A 53 5.16 -10.01 -2.88
CA VAL A 53 4.18 -9.70 -3.93
C VAL A 53 4.84 -8.88 -5.03
N PHE A 54 5.46 -7.76 -4.68
CA PHE A 54 6.00 -6.79 -5.64
C PHE A 54 7.47 -7.06 -5.99
N LYS A 55 8.13 -8.02 -5.33
CA LYS A 55 9.54 -8.37 -5.56
C LYS A 55 10.43 -7.12 -5.44
N ASP A 56 11.08 -6.70 -6.53
CA ASP A 56 11.92 -5.52 -6.63
C ASP A 56 11.33 -4.46 -7.59
N SER A 57 10.02 -4.52 -7.88
CA SER A 57 9.34 -3.54 -8.74
C SER A 57 9.04 -2.21 -8.05
N ILE A 58 9.11 -2.17 -6.72
CA ILE A 58 8.99 -0.95 -5.91
C ILE A 58 10.37 -0.59 -5.36
N ASN A 59 10.78 0.67 -5.54
CA ASN A 59 11.86 1.26 -4.76
C ASN A 59 11.34 1.62 -3.36
N TYR A 60 11.43 0.66 -2.45
CA TYR A 60 10.92 0.77 -1.08
C TYR A 60 11.56 1.89 -0.26
N ALA A 61 12.79 2.32 -0.60
CA ALA A 61 13.48 3.38 0.11
C ALA A 61 12.83 4.76 -0.09
N LEU A 62 12.03 4.92 -1.14
CA LEU A 62 11.31 6.16 -1.43
C LEU A 62 9.92 6.20 -0.77
N VAL A 63 9.43 5.07 -0.27
CA VAL A 63 8.06 4.96 0.25
C VAL A 63 8.01 5.46 1.69
N LYS A 64 7.03 6.32 1.97
CA LYS A 64 6.73 6.78 3.32
C LYS A 64 5.29 6.49 3.70
N ILE A 65 5.07 6.20 4.98
CA ILE A 65 3.75 6.12 5.60
C ILE A 65 3.57 7.34 6.50
N HIS A 66 2.52 8.11 6.23
CA HIS A 66 2.10 9.28 7.01
C HIS A 66 1.00 8.90 7.99
N ARG A 67 1.08 9.45 9.20
CA ARG A 67 0.00 9.40 10.18
C ARG A 67 -0.91 10.61 9.98
N GLY A 68 -2.00 10.44 9.24
CA GLY A 68 -2.88 11.53 8.80
C GLY A 68 -2.29 12.29 7.61
N GLY A 69 -2.35 13.63 7.65
CA GLY A 69 -1.88 14.49 6.55
C GLY A 69 -2.96 14.76 5.49
N LEU A 70 -2.55 15.23 4.30
CA LEU A 70 -3.45 15.63 3.19
C LEU A 70 -4.64 16.48 3.65
N PHE A 71 -4.38 17.55 4.41
CA PHE A 71 -5.41 18.44 4.96
C PHE A 71 -6.49 17.72 5.82
N GLY A 72 -6.10 16.60 6.45
CA GLY A 72 -6.95 15.78 7.31
C GLY A 72 -7.95 14.90 6.56
N GLN A 73 -7.86 14.78 5.23
CA GLN A 73 -8.80 14.00 4.42
C GLN A 73 -8.82 12.51 4.81
N PRO A 74 -7.67 11.81 5.00
CA PRO A 74 -7.68 10.41 5.39
C PRO A 74 -8.38 10.19 6.74
N THR A 75 -8.08 11.04 7.73
CA THR A 75 -8.69 10.96 9.07
C THR A 75 -10.19 11.22 9.04
N LYS A 76 -10.65 12.22 8.25
CA LYS A 76 -12.08 12.56 8.12
C LYS A 76 -12.90 11.48 7.43
N THR A 77 -12.33 10.84 6.41
CA THR A 77 -13.01 9.81 5.62
C THR A 77 -12.84 8.41 6.20
N GLY A 78 -11.81 8.20 7.02
CA GLY A 78 -11.40 6.86 7.48
C GLY A 78 -10.74 6.01 6.39
N ILE A 79 -10.38 6.62 5.25
CA ILE A 79 -9.85 5.95 4.06
C ILE A 79 -8.40 6.36 3.85
N ALA A 80 -7.51 5.41 3.58
CA ALA A 80 -6.12 5.70 3.23
C ALA A 80 -6.02 6.25 1.81
N MET A 81 -4.98 7.06 1.55
CA MET A 81 -4.79 7.70 0.25
C MET A 81 -3.33 7.62 -0.16
N THR A 82 -3.06 7.27 -1.42
CA THR A 82 -1.69 7.09 -1.92
C THR A 82 -1.46 7.85 -3.25
N PRO A 83 -1.58 9.20 -3.28
CA PRO A 83 -1.65 9.96 -4.53
C PRO A 83 -0.29 10.17 -5.23
N ASN A 84 0.82 9.99 -4.54
CA ASN A 84 2.16 10.43 -4.97
C ASN A 84 3.27 9.45 -4.60
N GLY A 85 2.95 8.16 -4.45
CA GLY A 85 3.92 7.13 -4.05
C GLY A 85 4.24 7.11 -2.54
N GLU A 86 3.62 7.98 -1.76
CA GLU A 86 3.59 7.94 -0.30
C GLU A 86 2.17 7.61 0.18
N ILE A 87 2.06 6.90 1.31
CA ILE A 87 0.82 6.36 1.83
C ILE A 87 0.35 7.21 3.01
N TYR A 88 -0.88 7.71 2.96
CA TYR A 88 -1.46 8.55 3.99
C TYR A 88 -2.56 7.79 4.72
N MET A 89 -2.25 7.28 5.91
CA MET A 89 -3.16 6.49 6.72
C MET A 89 -4.02 7.40 7.62
N PRO A 90 -5.29 7.06 7.89
CA PRO A 90 -6.11 7.81 8.85
C PRO A 90 -5.45 7.87 10.23
N ASN A 91 -5.48 9.04 10.88
CA ASN A 91 -5.04 9.16 12.28
C ASN A 91 -6.15 8.70 13.25
N THR A 92 -6.46 7.42 13.23
CA THR A 92 -7.46 6.79 14.11
C THR A 92 -6.93 5.47 14.67
N GLU A 93 -7.58 4.92 15.69
CA GLU A 93 -7.18 3.63 16.31
C GLU A 93 -7.08 2.48 15.29
N ASN A 94 -8.00 2.46 14.31
CA ASN A 94 -8.05 1.48 13.24
C ASN A 94 -7.33 1.93 11.96
N GLY A 95 -6.58 3.04 12.00
CA GLY A 95 -5.86 3.61 10.86
C GLY A 95 -4.37 3.31 10.92
N TYR A 96 -3.56 4.36 11.03
CA TYR A 96 -2.09 4.27 11.09
C TYR A 96 -1.59 3.28 12.16
N LYS A 97 -0.60 2.45 11.77
CA LYS A 97 0.14 1.55 12.66
C LYS A 97 1.64 1.85 12.64
N PRO A 98 2.34 1.75 13.79
CA PRO A 98 3.80 1.91 13.84
C PRO A 98 4.55 0.90 12.98
N ASP A 99 4.04 -0.33 12.91
CA ASP A 99 4.53 -1.39 12.03
C ASP A 99 3.37 -2.31 11.63
N PHE A 100 2.90 -2.21 10.38
CA PHE A 100 1.78 -3.04 9.89
C PHE A 100 2.13 -4.54 9.79
N SER A 101 3.42 -4.90 9.79
CA SER A 101 3.84 -6.31 9.69
C SER A 101 3.67 -7.10 10.97
N THR A 102 3.57 -6.42 12.12
CA THR A 102 3.32 -7.02 13.43
C THR A 102 1.84 -6.98 13.83
N GLU A 103 0.99 -6.37 13.02
CA GLU A 103 -0.42 -6.16 13.29
C GLU A 103 -1.29 -7.32 12.78
N ARG A 104 -2.61 -7.15 12.90
CA ARG A 104 -3.59 -8.14 12.44
C ARG A 104 -3.51 -8.32 10.92
N GLU A 105 -4.00 -9.46 10.45
CA GLU A 105 -3.95 -9.84 9.04
C GLU A 105 -4.71 -8.87 8.14
N ARG A 106 -5.79 -8.24 8.66
CA ARG A 106 -6.48 -7.14 7.97
C ARG A 106 -5.53 -5.98 7.65
N ASP A 107 -4.69 -5.59 8.61
CA ASP A 107 -3.82 -4.43 8.47
C ASP A 107 -2.67 -4.73 7.49
N LYS A 108 -2.17 -5.98 7.47
CA LYS A 108 -1.23 -6.46 6.45
C LYS A 108 -1.83 -6.41 5.05
N VAL A 109 -3.05 -6.91 4.87
CA VAL A 109 -3.77 -6.88 3.59
C VAL A 109 -4.01 -5.45 3.13
N TRP A 110 -4.38 -4.55 4.06
CA TRP A 110 -4.58 -3.14 3.75
C TRP A 110 -3.27 -2.46 3.31
N LEU A 111 -2.15 -2.72 3.98
CA LEU A 111 -0.85 -2.22 3.53
C LEU A 111 -0.52 -2.68 2.11
N ILE A 112 -0.77 -3.95 1.78
CA ILE A 112 -0.52 -4.48 0.42
C ILE A 112 -1.42 -3.82 -0.63
N HIS A 113 -2.67 -3.48 -0.29
CA HIS A 113 -3.54 -2.66 -1.15
C HIS A 113 -2.90 -1.31 -1.43
N GLU A 114 -2.50 -0.56 -0.40
CA GLU A 114 -1.89 0.77 -0.58
C GLU A 114 -0.56 0.71 -1.34
N LEU A 115 0.26 -0.31 -1.10
CA LEU A 115 1.49 -0.53 -1.85
C LEU A 115 1.25 -0.85 -3.33
N THR A 116 0.06 -1.32 -3.71
CA THR A 116 -0.32 -1.45 -5.12
C THR A 116 -0.40 -0.07 -5.79
N HIS A 117 -0.91 0.94 -5.10
CA HIS A 117 -0.94 2.31 -5.62
C HIS A 117 0.46 2.93 -5.68
N VAL A 118 1.33 2.62 -4.71
CA VAL A 118 2.75 2.99 -4.80
C VAL A 118 3.41 2.35 -6.03
N TRP A 119 3.16 1.06 -6.26
CA TRP A 119 3.65 0.34 -7.43
C TRP A 119 3.16 0.98 -8.74
N GLN A 120 1.86 1.28 -8.83
CA GLN A 120 1.27 1.97 -9.97
C GLN A 120 1.96 3.32 -10.22
N TYR A 121 2.10 4.13 -9.16
CA TYR A 121 2.75 5.44 -9.23
C TYR A 121 4.21 5.34 -9.72
N GLN A 122 5.00 4.41 -9.16
CA GLN A 122 6.41 4.26 -9.53
C GLN A 122 6.62 3.72 -10.95
N LEU A 123 5.64 3.02 -11.52
CA LEU A 123 5.63 2.64 -12.94
C LEU A 123 5.09 3.74 -13.88
N GLY A 124 4.70 4.90 -13.35
CA GLY A 124 4.30 6.08 -14.12
C GLY A 124 2.79 6.30 -14.25
N TYR A 125 1.96 5.61 -13.46
CA TYR A 125 0.51 5.82 -13.45
C TYR A 125 0.13 7.06 -12.63
N ASP A 126 -0.76 7.91 -13.18
CA ASP A 126 -1.28 9.09 -12.46
C ASP A 126 -2.38 8.71 -11.47
N VAL A 127 -1.98 8.07 -10.37
CA VAL A 127 -2.88 7.59 -9.31
C VAL A 127 -3.82 8.70 -8.82
N LYS A 128 -3.33 9.93 -8.68
CA LYS A 128 -4.12 11.07 -8.21
C LYS A 128 -5.22 11.43 -9.20
N PHE A 129 -4.89 11.56 -10.49
CA PHE A 129 -5.88 11.88 -11.52
C PHE A 129 -6.96 10.81 -11.58
N TYR A 130 -6.56 9.54 -11.60
CA TYR A 130 -7.50 8.43 -11.74
C TYR A 130 -8.36 8.18 -10.50
N ALA A 131 -7.80 8.37 -9.29
CA ALA A 131 -8.61 8.37 -8.06
C ALA A 131 -9.64 9.50 -8.08
N MET A 132 -9.31 10.68 -8.60
CA MET A 132 -10.28 11.77 -8.75
C MET A 132 -11.36 11.44 -9.78
N ASP A 133 -11.01 10.85 -10.93
CA ASP A 133 -11.98 10.41 -11.94
C ASP A 133 -12.95 9.36 -11.36
N ILE A 134 -12.44 8.36 -10.64
CA ILE A 134 -13.26 7.36 -9.94
C ILE A 134 -14.18 8.04 -8.94
N LYS A 135 -13.67 8.97 -8.13
CA LYS A 135 -14.48 9.73 -7.15
C LYS A 135 -15.59 10.53 -7.82
N LEU A 136 -15.30 11.26 -8.90
CA LEU A 136 -16.27 12.09 -9.61
C LEU A 136 -17.40 11.28 -10.24
N ARG A 137 -17.12 10.02 -10.57
CA ARG A 137 -18.12 9.07 -11.06
C ARG A 137 -18.80 8.29 -9.93
N GLY A 138 -18.60 8.68 -8.67
CA GLY A 138 -19.21 8.06 -7.49
C GLY A 138 -18.65 6.67 -7.14
N GLY A 139 -17.44 6.35 -7.60
CA GLY A 139 -16.80 5.04 -7.38
C GLY A 139 -16.53 4.69 -5.91
N TYR A 140 -16.45 5.71 -5.04
CA TYR A 140 -16.24 5.56 -3.60
C TYR A 140 -17.51 5.78 -2.77
N ASP A 141 -18.64 6.08 -3.42
CA ASP A 141 -19.90 6.34 -2.74
C ASP A 141 -20.62 5.03 -2.40
N GLY A 142 -21.48 5.05 -1.38
CA GLY A 142 -22.36 3.92 -1.04
C GLY A 142 -21.61 2.59 -0.85
N ALA A 143 -21.84 1.64 -1.76
CA ALA A 143 -21.23 0.31 -1.75
C ALA A 143 -19.77 0.29 -2.27
N ALA A 144 -19.19 1.45 -2.60
CA ALA A 144 -17.85 1.64 -3.13
C ALA A 144 -17.59 0.76 -4.38
N PRO A 145 -18.38 0.97 -5.46
CA PRO A 145 -18.37 0.13 -6.65
C PRO A 145 -17.02 0.06 -7.39
N ALA A 146 -16.11 1.02 -7.15
CA ALA A 146 -14.75 0.98 -7.70
C ALA A 146 -13.93 -0.21 -7.21
N TYR A 147 -14.24 -0.78 -6.04
CA TYR A 147 -13.57 -1.95 -5.47
C TYR A 147 -14.19 -3.28 -5.89
N HIS A 148 -15.41 -3.24 -6.46
CA HIS A 148 -16.14 -4.45 -6.80
C HIS A 148 -15.54 -5.12 -8.03
N TYR A 149 -15.40 -6.44 -7.99
CA TYR A 149 -15.01 -7.26 -9.12
C TYR A 149 -15.61 -8.66 -8.97
N ASP A 150 -15.90 -9.32 -10.09
CA ASP A 150 -16.49 -10.66 -10.12
C ASP A 150 -15.79 -11.56 -11.17
N LEU A 151 -14.76 -12.28 -10.69
CA LEU A 151 -14.03 -13.27 -11.51
C LEU A 151 -14.84 -14.52 -11.84
N GLU A 152 -16.06 -14.70 -11.28
CA GLU A 152 -16.96 -15.79 -11.64
C GLU A 152 -18.06 -15.37 -12.62
N GLY A 153 -18.26 -14.07 -12.80
CA GLY A 153 -19.25 -13.49 -13.69
C GLY A 153 -18.62 -12.54 -14.70
N GLU A 154 -18.89 -11.25 -14.57
CA GLU A 154 -18.60 -10.23 -15.59
C GLU A 154 -17.11 -9.99 -15.88
N ASP A 155 -16.22 -10.36 -14.94
CA ASP A 155 -14.77 -10.24 -15.10
C ASP A 155 -14.10 -11.57 -15.44
N THR A 156 -14.87 -12.61 -15.77
CA THR A 156 -14.32 -13.91 -16.15
C THR A 156 -13.37 -13.79 -17.33
N GLY A 157 -12.14 -14.30 -17.17
CA GLY A 157 -11.12 -14.31 -18.22
C GLY A 157 -10.36 -12.98 -18.38
N LYS A 158 -10.70 -11.95 -17.60
CA LYS A 158 -9.93 -10.70 -17.61
C LYS A 158 -8.53 -10.89 -17.01
N VAL A 159 -7.61 -10.07 -17.49
CA VAL A 159 -6.23 -9.95 -16.99
C VAL A 159 -6.04 -8.61 -16.27
N ILE A 160 -5.02 -8.49 -15.42
CA ILE A 160 -4.86 -7.40 -14.44
C ILE A 160 -5.00 -5.98 -15.04
N GLU A 161 -4.46 -5.70 -16.22
CA GLU A 161 -4.48 -4.38 -16.87
C GLU A 161 -5.88 -3.94 -17.34
N GLN A 162 -6.84 -4.87 -17.36
CA GLN A 162 -8.24 -4.61 -17.71
C GLN A 162 -9.09 -4.19 -16.50
N PHE A 163 -8.52 -4.21 -15.30
CA PHE A 163 -9.14 -3.74 -14.06
C PHE A 163 -8.71 -2.31 -13.75
N ASN A 164 -9.59 -1.55 -13.09
CA ASN A 164 -9.25 -0.21 -12.61
C ASN A 164 -8.21 -0.26 -11.47
N MET A 165 -7.67 0.90 -11.09
CA MET A 165 -6.61 0.97 -10.07
C MET A 165 -6.99 0.37 -8.70
N GLU A 166 -8.25 0.51 -8.27
CA GLU A 166 -8.75 0.00 -6.98
C GLU A 166 -9.02 -1.51 -7.03
N GLN A 167 -9.59 -1.98 -8.15
CA GLN A 167 -9.76 -3.41 -8.41
C GLN A 167 -8.41 -4.12 -8.46
N GLN A 168 -7.38 -3.53 -9.10
CA GLN A 168 -6.02 -4.08 -9.07
C GLN A 168 -5.49 -4.18 -7.64
N GLY A 169 -5.68 -3.14 -6.82
CA GLY A 169 -5.34 -3.16 -5.39
C GLY A 169 -5.99 -4.32 -4.65
N GLN A 170 -7.30 -4.52 -4.85
CA GLN A 170 -8.04 -5.62 -4.23
C GLN A 170 -7.60 -7.00 -4.71
N LEU A 171 -7.38 -7.17 -6.01
CA LEU A 171 -6.94 -8.44 -6.58
C LEU A 171 -5.58 -8.86 -6.00
N ILE A 172 -4.62 -7.93 -5.93
CA ILE A 172 -3.29 -8.19 -5.39
C ILE A 172 -3.36 -8.45 -3.88
N ALA A 173 -4.14 -7.66 -3.14
CA ALA A 173 -4.32 -7.83 -1.69
C ALA A 173 -4.99 -9.17 -1.33
N HIS A 174 -6.01 -9.60 -2.10
CA HIS A 174 -6.65 -10.91 -1.91
C HIS A 174 -5.73 -12.07 -2.32
N TYR A 175 -4.90 -11.92 -3.36
CA TYR A 175 -3.87 -12.90 -3.68
C TYR A 175 -2.88 -13.06 -2.51
N PHE A 176 -2.41 -11.94 -1.95
CA PHE A 176 -1.52 -11.96 -0.78
C PHE A 176 -2.17 -12.67 0.42
N ASP A 177 -3.41 -12.32 0.73
CA ASP A 177 -4.21 -12.95 1.79
C ASP A 177 -4.33 -14.47 1.60
N ALA A 178 -4.67 -14.92 0.38
CA ALA A 178 -4.84 -16.34 0.08
C ALA A 178 -3.53 -17.15 0.11
N VAL A 179 -2.41 -16.55 -0.26
CA VAL A 179 -1.13 -17.27 -0.42
C VAL A 179 -0.25 -17.21 0.83
N TYR A 180 -0.26 -16.09 1.56
CA TYR A 180 0.73 -15.83 2.61
C TYR A 180 0.14 -15.73 4.01
N LEU A 181 -1.19 -15.71 4.17
CA LEU A 181 -1.86 -15.60 5.47
C LEU A 181 -2.64 -16.88 5.80
N GLU A 182 -2.08 -18.05 5.52
CA GLU A 182 -2.74 -19.34 5.75
C GLU A 182 -3.23 -19.49 7.21
N GLY A 183 -4.45 -20.00 7.38
CA GLY A 183 -5.03 -20.27 8.69
C GLY A 183 -5.52 -19.03 9.44
N THR A 184 -5.51 -17.84 8.81
CA THR A 184 -6.06 -16.64 9.43
C THR A 184 -7.58 -16.70 9.62
N LYS A 185 -8.07 -15.99 10.65
CA LYS A 185 -9.49 -15.77 10.90
C LYS A 185 -10.01 -14.48 10.25
N ARG A 186 -9.23 -13.85 9.35
CA ARG A 186 -9.63 -12.63 8.66
C ARG A 186 -10.95 -12.83 7.91
N LYS A 187 -11.91 -11.92 8.11
CA LYS A 187 -13.15 -11.90 7.32
C LYS A 187 -12.79 -11.75 5.83
N GLY A 188 -13.31 -12.64 4.98
CA GLY A 188 -13.02 -12.70 3.55
C GLY A 188 -11.89 -13.67 3.17
N HIS A 189 -11.15 -14.24 4.12
CA HIS A 189 -10.05 -15.17 3.80
C HIS A 189 -10.51 -16.41 3.04
N ALA A 190 -11.62 -17.02 3.46
CA ALA A 190 -12.22 -18.15 2.75
C ALA A 190 -12.61 -17.80 1.30
N ASP A 191 -13.06 -16.57 1.05
CA ASP A 191 -13.39 -16.09 -0.29
C ASP A 191 -12.12 -15.91 -1.14
N SER A 192 -11.05 -15.33 -0.55
CA SER A 192 -9.75 -15.23 -1.22
C SER A 192 -9.22 -16.61 -1.62
N LEU A 193 -9.29 -17.59 -0.71
CA LEU A 193 -8.88 -18.98 -0.97
C LEU A 193 -9.72 -19.62 -2.08
N LYS A 194 -11.04 -19.48 -2.03
CA LYS A 194 -11.95 -19.99 -3.07
C LYS A 194 -11.60 -19.40 -4.45
N ARG A 195 -11.25 -18.12 -4.50
CA ARG A 195 -10.92 -17.38 -5.73
C ARG A 195 -9.48 -17.57 -6.20
N LEU A 196 -8.60 -18.19 -5.39
CA LEU A 196 -7.17 -18.26 -5.66
C LEU A 196 -6.79 -18.76 -7.07
N PRO A 197 -7.44 -19.79 -7.66
CA PRO A 197 -7.14 -20.20 -9.02
C PRO A 197 -7.37 -19.08 -10.06
N LYS A 198 -8.46 -18.32 -9.91
CA LYS A 198 -8.82 -17.21 -10.79
C LYS A 198 -7.95 -15.98 -10.54
N LEU A 199 -7.57 -15.73 -9.28
CA LEU A 199 -6.58 -14.70 -8.93
C LEU A 199 -5.23 -14.99 -9.60
N ARG A 200 -4.75 -16.23 -9.55
CA ARG A 200 -3.50 -16.65 -10.21
C ARG A 200 -3.55 -16.46 -11.73
N PHE A 201 -4.68 -16.78 -12.35
CA PHE A 201 -4.87 -16.52 -13.78
C PHE A 201 -4.84 -15.02 -14.09
N THR A 202 -5.67 -14.25 -13.40
CA THR A 202 -5.83 -12.80 -13.60
C THR A 202 -4.52 -12.05 -13.39
N LEU A 203 -3.74 -12.44 -12.39
CA LEU A 203 -2.47 -11.83 -12.02
C LEU A 203 -1.26 -12.51 -12.68
N SER A 204 -1.44 -13.44 -13.61
CA SER A 204 -0.34 -14.25 -14.16
C SER A 204 0.84 -13.41 -14.67
N SER A 205 0.57 -12.41 -15.52
CA SER A 205 1.59 -11.49 -16.04
C SER A 205 2.26 -10.64 -14.94
N PHE A 206 1.51 -10.26 -13.90
CA PHE A 206 2.04 -9.55 -12.73
C PHE A 206 2.97 -10.44 -11.89
N LEU A 207 2.56 -11.68 -11.64
CA LEU A 207 3.34 -12.65 -10.88
C LEU A 207 4.63 -13.05 -11.61
N GLU A 208 4.61 -13.05 -12.94
CA GLU A 208 5.80 -13.23 -13.77
C GLU A 208 6.74 -12.02 -13.64
N ASN A 209 6.28 -10.84 -14.07
CA ASN A 209 7.10 -9.63 -14.13
C ASN A 209 6.36 -8.38 -13.62
N PRO A 210 6.40 -8.10 -12.30
CA PRO A 210 5.72 -6.94 -11.74
C PRO A 210 6.38 -5.60 -12.14
N LYS A 211 7.50 -5.59 -12.87
CA LYS A 211 8.12 -4.37 -13.41
C LYS A 211 7.52 -3.91 -14.74
N ASN A 212 6.63 -4.71 -15.33
CA ASN A 212 6.08 -4.40 -16.65
C ASN A 212 5.02 -3.27 -16.55
N PRO A 213 5.25 -2.07 -17.12
CA PRO A 213 4.28 -0.98 -17.08
C PRO A 213 3.00 -1.27 -17.90
N ALA A 214 3.01 -2.26 -18.79
CA ALA A 214 1.78 -2.68 -19.50
C ALA A 214 0.72 -3.32 -18.59
N LEU A 215 1.08 -3.62 -17.32
CA LEU A 215 0.16 -4.14 -16.30
C LEU A 215 -0.69 -3.04 -15.65
N LEU A 216 -0.34 -1.77 -15.87
CA LEU A 216 -1.10 -0.63 -15.36
C LEU A 216 -2.49 -0.59 -15.97
N PRO A 217 -3.50 -0.03 -15.26
CA PRO A 217 -4.86 0.05 -15.78
C PRO A 217 -4.90 0.71 -17.17
N THR A 218 -5.46 0.00 -18.15
CA THR A 218 -5.71 0.53 -19.51
C THR A 218 -7.02 1.32 -19.61
N THR A 219 -7.80 1.31 -18.54
CA THR A 219 -9.11 1.95 -18.43
C THR A 219 -9.28 2.48 -17.01
N THR A 220 -10.10 3.53 -16.86
CA THR A 220 -10.59 3.91 -15.53
C THR A 220 -11.64 2.93 -14.99
N GLY A 221 -11.97 1.91 -15.80
CA GLY A 221 -12.85 0.78 -15.50
C GLY A 221 -14.32 1.15 -15.55
N LYS A 222 -15.16 0.14 -15.83
CA LYS A 222 -16.58 0.26 -15.53
C LYS A 222 -16.72 0.35 -14.00
N ILE A 223 -17.49 1.31 -13.53
CA ILE A 223 -17.89 1.37 -12.12
C ILE A 223 -19.17 0.54 -12.03
N HIS A 224 -19.10 -0.58 -11.31
CA HIS A 224 -20.18 -1.55 -11.24
C HIS A 224 -21.16 -1.16 -10.13
N TRP A 225 -22.23 -0.46 -10.50
CA TRP A 225 -23.35 -0.21 -9.60
C TRP A 225 -24.09 -1.52 -9.34
N GLN A 226 -24.21 -1.91 -8.07
CA GLN A 226 -25.06 -3.02 -7.63
C GLN A 226 -26.54 -2.63 -7.65
#